data_AF-A0AAC9IVB5-F1
#
_entry.id   AF-A0AAC9IVB5-F1
#
_cell.length_a   1.000
_cell.length_b   1.000
_cell.length_c   1.000
_cell.angle_alpha   90.00
_cell.angle_beta   90.00
_cell.angle_gamma   90.00
#
_symmetry.space_group_name_H-M   'P 1'
#
loop_
_entity.id
_entity.type
_entity.pdbx_description
1 polymer ?
#
loop_
_entity_poly.entity_id
_entity_poly.type
_entity_poly.pdbx_seq_one_letter_code
_entity_poly.pdbx_strand_id
1 'polypeptide(L)'
;MTMLPKDFIAQIAGPAKEIAATSKIPASIIVAQAALESGWKLDAPGNNLFGIKADKSWKGPIVMEHTHEVINGVRTPTMAQFRAYKTWMGSLEDHAKFLLQNPRYKPCFETINGAGFAKQLQACGYSTSPTYSELLIEIMNEHNLLALDM
;
A
#
# COMPACT_ATOMS: atom_id res chain seq x y z
N MET A 1 -2.08 20.83 5.64
CA MET A 1 -1.40 21.35 4.43
C MET A 1 -0.81 20.14 3.74
N THR A 2 -1.11 19.91 2.46
CA THR A 2 -0.66 18.70 1.74
C THR A 2 0.87 18.69 1.67
N MET A 3 1.48 17.57 2.05
CA MET A 3 2.93 17.37 1.95
C MET A 3 3.34 17.36 0.46
N LEU A 4 4.49 17.93 0.13
CA LEU A 4 5.02 17.80 -1.23
C LEU A 4 5.44 16.33 -1.46
N PRO A 5 5.26 15.76 -2.66
CA PRO A 5 5.65 14.37 -2.94
C PRO A 5 7.09 14.05 -2.52
N LYS A 6 8.04 14.95 -2.81
CA LYS A 6 9.44 14.80 -2.42
C LYS A 6 9.65 14.65 -0.90
N ASP A 7 8.87 15.37 -0.10
CA ASP A 7 9.02 15.37 1.35
C ASP A 7 8.41 14.10 1.93
N PHE A 8 7.27 13.65 1.38
CA PHE A 8 6.66 12.37 1.72
C PHE A 8 7.59 11.20 1.41
N ILE A 9 8.17 11.18 0.21
CA ILE A 9 9.13 10.15 -0.21
C ILE A 9 10.35 10.15 0.72
N ALA A 10 10.89 11.31 1.08
CA ALA A 10 12.04 11.42 1.98
C ALA A 10 11.78 10.77 3.36
N GLN A 11 10.55 10.82 3.86
CA GLN A 11 10.17 10.19 5.13
C GLN A 11 10.02 8.66 5.01
N ILE A 12 9.51 8.16 3.89
CA ILE A 12 9.20 6.73 3.72
C ILE A 12 10.37 5.94 3.13
N ALA A 13 11.23 6.55 2.31
CA ALA A 13 12.25 5.84 1.55
C ALA A 13 13.22 5.02 2.42
N GLY A 14 13.66 5.58 3.56
CA GLY A 14 14.52 4.86 4.52
C GLY A 14 13.84 3.60 5.08
N PRO A 15 12.72 3.76 5.80
CA PRO A 15 11.94 2.63 6.33
C PRO A 15 11.54 1.60 5.25
N ALA A 16 11.17 2.06 4.05
CA ALA A 16 10.82 1.19 2.94
C ALA A 16 11.98 0.29 2.51
N LYS A 17 13.22 0.82 2.46
CA LYS A 17 14.41 0.01 2.15
C LYS A 17 14.70 -1.04 3.23
N GLU A 18 14.56 -0.67 4.50
CA GLU A 18 14.76 -1.62 5.61
C GLU A 18 13.74 -2.77 5.56
N ILE A 19 12.48 -2.44 5.27
CA ILE A 19 11.42 -3.44 5.09
C ILE A 19 11.68 -4.29 3.84
N ALA A 20 12.09 -3.68 2.74
CA ALA A 20 12.42 -4.39 1.50
C ALA A 20 13.51 -5.45 1.71
N ALA A 21 14.55 -5.10 2.48
CA ALA A 21 15.67 -6.00 2.78
C ALA A 21 15.24 -7.29 3.51
N THR A 22 14.17 -7.25 4.30
CA THR A 22 13.69 -8.40 5.08
C THR A 22 12.48 -9.11 4.47
N SER A 23 11.66 -8.38 3.71
CA SER A 23 10.40 -8.90 3.13
C SER A 23 10.50 -9.31 1.67
N LYS A 24 11.54 -8.84 0.94
CA LYS A 24 11.65 -8.94 -0.53
C LYS A 24 10.54 -8.21 -1.30
N ILE A 25 9.78 -7.33 -0.65
CA ILE A 25 8.89 -6.40 -1.34
C ILE A 25 9.76 -5.24 -1.85
N PRO A 26 9.71 -4.88 -3.14
CA PRO A 26 10.47 -3.74 -3.66
C PRO A 26 10.18 -2.45 -2.87
N ALA A 27 11.22 -1.68 -2.53
CA ALA A 27 11.04 -0.43 -1.80
C ALA A 27 10.21 0.58 -2.62
N SER A 28 10.36 0.55 -3.95
CA SER A 28 9.55 1.32 -4.89
C SER A 28 8.06 1.04 -4.75
N ILE A 29 7.66 -0.22 -4.50
CA ILE A 29 6.27 -0.63 -4.26
C ILE A 29 5.74 -0.06 -2.96
N ILE A 30 6.51 -0.19 -1.87
CA ILE A 30 6.10 0.29 -0.55
C ILE A 30 5.84 1.81 -0.61
N VAL A 31 6.75 2.57 -1.21
CA VAL A 31 6.62 4.03 -1.34
C VAL A 31 5.46 4.41 -2.27
N ALA A 32 5.35 3.78 -3.45
CA ALA A 32 4.32 4.10 -4.43
C ALA A 32 2.90 3.77 -3.91
N GLN A 33 2.72 2.63 -3.25
CA GLN A 33 1.43 2.29 -2.64
C GLN A 33 1.09 3.25 -1.49
N ALA A 34 2.04 3.52 -0.59
CA ALA A 34 1.79 4.48 0.50
C ALA A 34 1.41 5.87 -0.05
N ALA A 35 2.06 6.33 -1.11
CA ALA A 35 1.74 7.60 -1.78
C ALA A 35 0.34 7.61 -2.39
N LEU A 36 0.02 6.59 -3.20
CA LEU A 36 -1.27 6.48 -3.89
C LEU A 36 -2.43 6.35 -2.91
N GLU A 37 -2.32 5.46 -1.93
CA GLU A 37 -3.42 5.08 -1.04
C GLU A 37 -3.68 6.14 0.04
N SER A 38 -2.64 6.84 0.52
CA SER A 38 -2.80 7.93 1.50
C SER A 38 -3.07 9.29 0.85
N GLY A 39 -2.89 9.41 -0.46
CA GLY A 39 -2.89 10.70 -1.16
C GLY A 39 -1.76 11.61 -0.67
N TRP A 40 -0.54 11.05 -0.52
CA TRP A 40 0.68 11.74 -0.07
C TRP A 40 0.61 12.30 1.37
N LYS A 41 -0.07 11.59 2.28
CA LYS A 41 -0.28 12.05 3.66
C LYS A 41 0.21 11.03 4.68
N LEU A 42 1.09 11.46 5.59
CA LEU A 42 1.52 10.61 6.70
C LEU A 42 0.48 10.52 7.82
N ASP A 43 -0.44 11.49 7.90
CA ASP A 43 -1.55 11.56 8.85
C ASP A 43 -2.84 10.94 8.29
N ALA A 44 -2.71 9.88 7.49
CA ALA A 44 -3.86 9.10 7.02
C ALA A 44 -4.71 8.60 8.19
N PRO A 45 -6.04 8.49 8.05
CA PRO A 45 -6.89 8.00 9.12
C PRO A 45 -6.41 6.66 9.71
N GLY A 46 -6.37 6.59 11.05
CA GLY A 46 -5.83 5.43 11.76
C GLY A 46 -4.33 5.19 11.54
N ASN A 47 -3.58 6.16 11.02
CA ASN A 47 -2.20 6.01 10.57
C ASN A 47 -2.02 4.89 9.52
N ASN A 48 -3.07 4.56 8.76
CA ASN A 48 -3.08 3.46 7.80
C ASN A 48 -2.79 3.97 6.40
N LEU A 49 -1.53 3.94 5.99
CA LEU A 49 -1.11 4.47 4.69
C LEU A 49 -1.57 3.63 3.50
N PHE A 50 -2.05 2.39 3.71
CA PHE A 50 -2.34 1.41 2.66
C PHE A 50 -3.82 1.03 2.54
N GLY A 51 -4.67 1.59 3.40
CA GLY A 51 -6.10 1.27 3.42
C GLY A 51 -6.40 -0.20 3.71
N ILE A 52 -5.57 -0.90 4.50
CA ILE A 52 -5.80 -2.32 4.82
C ILE A 52 -7.04 -2.44 5.70
N LYS A 53 -8.04 -3.18 5.21
CA LYS A 53 -9.27 -3.49 5.97
C LYS A 53 -8.97 -4.37 7.18
N ALA A 54 -9.70 -4.15 8.26
CA ALA A 54 -9.66 -5.01 9.44
C ALA A 54 -10.51 -6.25 9.17
N ASP A 55 -9.88 -7.34 8.75
CA ASP A 55 -10.53 -8.64 8.63
C ASP A 55 -10.63 -9.35 10.01
N LYS A 56 -11.25 -10.55 10.03
CA LYS A 56 -11.47 -11.31 11.29
C LYS A 56 -10.18 -11.69 12.04
N SER A 57 -9.05 -11.77 11.34
CA SER A 57 -7.74 -12.07 11.92
C SER A 57 -7.13 -10.87 12.63
N TRP A 58 -7.54 -9.64 12.29
CA TRP A 58 -7.05 -8.43 12.94
C TRP A 58 -7.57 -8.32 14.37
N LYS A 59 -6.65 -8.16 15.32
CA LYS A 59 -6.93 -7.99 16.76
C LYS A 59 -6.48 -6.63 17.32
N GLY A 60 -5.90 -5.78 16.47
CA GLY A 60 -5.43 -4.46 16.85
C GLY A 60 -6.53 -3.39 16.81
N PRO A 61 -6.16 -2.12 17.03
CA PRO A 61 -7.07 -0.99 16.90
C PRO A 61 -7.69 -0.90 15.51
N ILE A 62 -8.87 -0.30 15.43
CA ILE A 62 -9.59 -0.06 14.17
C ILE A 62 -10.00 1.40 14.05
N VAL A 63 -10.19 1.85 12.81
CA VAL A 63 -10.85 3.11 12.48
C VAL A 63 -12.00 2.83 11.51
N MET A 64 -13.09 3.56 11.65
CA MET A 64 -14.25 3.48 10.77
C MET A 64 -14.13 4.58 9.71
N GLU A 65 -14.03 4.20 8.44
CA GLU A 65 -13.91 5.16 7.33
C GLU A 65 -15.00 4.92 6.29
N HIS A 66 -15.39 6.01 5.62
CA HIS A 66 -16.23 5.93 4.44
C HIS A 66 -15.46 5.32 3.29
N THR A 67 -16.04 4.31 2.65
CA THR A 67 -15.48 3.66 1.47
C THR A 67 -16.59 3.34 0.48
N HIS A 68 -16.25 2.65 -0.60
CA HIS A 68 -17.21 2.12 -1.54
C HIS A 68 -17.01 0.62 -1.67
N GLU A 69 -18.10 -0.13 -1.65
CA GLU A 69 -18.12 -1.55 -2.03
C GLU A 69 -18.77 -1.68 -3.41
N VAL A 70 -18.33 -2.66 -4.19
CA VAL A 70 -18.99 -3.01 -5.44
C VAL A 70 -20.02 -4.10 -5.14
N ILE A 71 -21.29 -3.72 -5.03
CA ILE A 71 -22.41 -4.64 -4.76
C ILE A 71 -23.18 -4.81 -6.07
N ASN A 72 -23.17 -6.02 -6.63
CA ASN A 72 -23.81 -6.33 -7.92
C ASN A 72 -23.36 -5.41 -9.08
N GLY A 73 -22.07 -5.06 -9.11
CA GLY A 73 -21.50 -4.15 -10.12
C GLY A 73 -21.75 -2.67 -9.86
N VAL A 74 -22.47 -2.31 -8.79
CA VAL A 74 -22.75 -0.92 -8.41
C VAL A 74 -21.80 -0.48 -7.30
N ARG A 75 -21.11 0.64 -7.50
CA ARG A 75 -20.24 1.26 -6.49
C ARG A 75 -21.12 1.97 -5.45
N THR A 76 -21.27 1.35 -4.28
CA THR A 76 -22.16 1.79 -3.20
C THR A 76 -21.34 2.37 -2.04
N PRO A 77 -21.58 3.63 -1.61
CA PRO A 77 -20.96 4.18 -0.42
C PRO A 77 -21.32 3.36 0.82
N THR A 78 -20.34 3.08 1.67
CA THR A 78 -20.55 2.36 2.93
C THR A 78 -19.50 2.76 3.97
N MET A 79 -19.70 2.33 5.21
CA MET A 79 -18.67 2.39 6.25
C MET A 79 -17.94 1.05 6.31
N ALA A 80 -16.62 1.07 6.40
CA ALA A 80 -15.82 -0.14 6.60
C ALA A 80 -14.82 0.04 7.75
N GLN A 81 -14.45 -1.08 8.36
CA GLN A 81 -13.41 -1.15 9.38
C GLN A 81 -12.05 -1.28 8.72
N PHE A 82 -11.14 -0.37 9.05
CA PHE A 82 -9.75 -0.41 8.63
C PHE A 82 -8.85 -0.65 9.84
N ARG A 83 -7.72 -1.31 9.60
CA ARG A 83 -6.68 -1.46 10.63
C ARG A 83 -6.20 -0.06 11.03
N ALA A 84 -5.93 0.14 12.31
CA ALA A 84 -5.34 1.37 12.82
C ALA A 84 -4.05 1.07 13.61
N TYR A 85 -3.10 1.99 13.53
CA TYR A 85 -1.76 1.83 14.04
C TYR A 85 -1.37 3.00 14.95
N LYS A 86 -0.42 2.76 15.84
CA LYS A 86 0.13 3.81 16.72
C LYS A 86 0.87 4.89 15.94
N THR A 87 1.55 4.50 14.85
CA THR A 87 2.32 5.38 13.98
C THR A 87 2.15 4.96 12.54
N TRP A 88 2.36 5.88 11.59
CA TRP A 88 2.34 5.57 10.17
C TRP A 88 3.39 4.53 9.78
N MET A 89 4.55 4.52 10.47
CA MET A 89 5.59 3.51 10.28
C MET A 89 5.11 2.11 10.62
N GLY A 90 4.27 1.95 11.66
CA GLY A 90 3.65 0.68 11.99
C GLY A 90 2.76 0.13 10.88
N SER A 91 2.18 1.00 10.04
CA SER A 91 1.42 0.56 8.86
C SER A 91 2.30 0.00 7.75
N LEU A 92 3.55 0.49 7.60
CA LEU A 92 4.51 -0.07 6.64
C LEU A 92 4.88 -1.52 7.02
N GLU A 93 5.15 -1.74 8.31
CA GLU A 93 5.49 -3.06 8.84
C GLU A 93 4.32 -4.05 8.69
N ASP A 94 3.10 -3.61 9.03
CA ASP A 94 1.91 -4.47 8.90
C ASP A 94 1.55 -4.73 7.44
N HIS A 95 1.75 -3.76 6.54
CA HIS A 95 1.59 -3.97 5.10
C HIS A 95 2.51 -5.07 4.57
N ALA A 96 3.79 -5.06 4.99
CA ALA A 96 4.71 -6.13 4.61
C ALA A 96 4.27 -7.50 5.14
N LYS A 97 3.84 -7.56 6.41
CA LYS A 97 3.28 -8.79 7.01
C LYS A 97 2.02 -9.25 6.27
N PHE A 98 1.13 -8.34 5.93
CA PHE A 98 -0.09 -8.62 5.19
C PHE A 98 0.19 -9.28 3.83
N LEU A 99 1.11 -8.72 3.05
CA LEU A 99 1.48 -9.29 1.75
C LEU A 99 2.21 -10.65 1.89
N LEU A 100 3.10 -10.78 2.87
CA LEU A 100 3.85 -12.03 3.11
C LEU A 100 2.95 -13.18 3.61
N GLN A 101 2.04 -12.89 4.53
CA GLN A 101 1.25 -13.92 5.21
C GLN A 101 0.02 -14.34 4.41
N ASN A 102 -0.49 -13.47 3.54
CA ASN A 102 -1.68 -13.76 2.75
C ASN A 102 -1.30 -14.56 1.48
N PRO A 103 -1.71 -15.85 1.37
CA PRO A 103 -1.35 -16.69 0.23
C PRO A 103 -1.74 -16.11 -1.13
N ARG A 104 -2.76 -15.24 -1.15
CA ARG A 104 -3.21 -14.50 -2.34
C ARG A 104 -2.08 -13.75 -3.05
N TYR A 105 -1.11 -13.21 -2.30
CA TYR A 105 -0.04 -12.38 -2.85
C TYR A 105 1.28 -13.12 -3.04
N LYS A 106 1.35 -14.42 -2.75
CA LYS A 106 2.56 -15.24 -3.01
C LYS A 106 3.13 -15.06 -4.42
N PRO A 107 2.32 -15.02 -5.50
CA PRO A 107 2.85 -14.80 -6.84
C PRO A 107 3.62 -13.48 -7.01
N CYS A 108 3.34 -12.45 -6.20
CA CYS A 108 4.05 -11.16 -6.29
C CYS A 108 5.55 -11.32 -6.02
N PHE A 109 5.92 -12.27 -5.17
CA PHE A 109 7.32 -12.54 -4.79
C PHE A 109 8.09 -13.36 -5.83
N GLU A 110 7.45 -13.77 -6.92
CA GLU A 110 8.09 -14.39 -8.08
C GLU A 110 8.52 -13.35 -9.13
N THR A 111 8.16 -12.08 -8.92
CA THR A 111 8.49 -10.98 -9.83
C THR A 111 9.90 -10.43 -9.58
N ILE A 112 10.48 -9.81 -10.61
CA ILE A 112 11.90 -9.40 -10.61
C ILE A 112 12.09 -7.94 -10.17
N ASN A 113 11.06 -7.09 -10.32
CA ASN A 113 11.17 -5.66 -10.06
C ASN A 113 9.82 -5.06 -9.61
N GLY A 114 9.85 -3.80 -9.15
CA GLY A 114 8.66 -3.06 -8.71
C GLY A 114 7.53 -3.05 -9.74
N ALA A 115 7.81 -2.83 -11.03
CA ALA A 115 6.78 -2.83 -12.06
C ALA A 115 6.10 -4.20 -12.24
N GLY A 116 6.87 -5.29 -12.18
CA GLY A 116 6.34 -6.65 -12.17
C GLY A 116 5.48 -6.91 -10.94
N PHE A 117 5.93 -6.48 -9.77
CA PHE A 117 5.19 -6.63 -8.51
C PHE A 117 3.86 -5.86 -8.55
N ALA A 118 3.83 -4.64 -9.09
CA ALA A 118 2.60 -3.85 -9.23
C ALA A 118 1.56 -4.55 -10.13
N LYS A 119 2.00 -5.09 -11.27
CA LYS A 119 1.13 -5.87 -12.17
C LYS A 119 0.60 -7.11 -11.47
N GLN A 120 1.44 -7.81 -10.72
CA GLN A 120 1.05 -9.01 -10.00
C GLN A 120 0.10 -8.71 -8.83
N LEU A 121 0.26 -7.59 -8.13
CA LEU A 121 -0.70 -7.10 -7.12
C LEU A 121 -2.09 -6.90 -7.73
N GLN A 122 -2.17 -6.26 -8.90
CA GLN A 122 -3.43 -6.10 -9.62
C GLN A 122 -4.03 -7.45 -10.07
N ALA A 123 -3.22 -8.35 -10.62
CA ALA A 123 -3.67 -9.69 -11.02
C ALA A 123 -4.17 -10.51 -9.83
N CYS A 124 -3.55 -10.35 -8.65
CA CYS A 124 -4.01 -10.93 -7.40
C CYS A 124 -5.28 -10.24 -6.88
N GLY A 125 -5.65 -9.05 -7.39
CA GLY A 125 -6.83 -8.28 -7.03
C GLY A 125 -6.68 -7.44 -5.76
N TYR A 126 -5.49 -6.87 -5.52
CA TYR A 126 -5.26 -5.95 -4.40
C TYR A 126 -6.25 -4.77 -4.41
N SER A 127 -6.51 -4.21 -5.59
CA SER A 127 -7.49 -3.16 -5.83
C SER A 127 -8.53 -3.60 -6.86
N THR A 128 -9.74 -3.04 -6.78
CA THR A 128 -10.78 -3.20 -7.81
C THR A 128 -10.59 -2.23 -8.98
N SER A 129 -9.65 -1.28 -8.87
CA SER A 129 -9.34 -0.36 -9.96
C SER A 129 -8.68 -1.10 -11.14
N PRO A 130 -9.18 -0.94 -12.38
CA PRO A 130 -8.58 -1.57 -13.56
C PRO A 130 -7.21 -0.99 -13.92
N THR A 131 -6.88 0.21 -13.43
CA THR A 131 -5.63 0.93 -13.73
C THR A 131 -4.66 0.96 -12.54
N TYR A 132 -4.88 0.12 -11.52
CA TYR A 132 -4.09 0.16 -10.27
C TYR A 132 -2.58 0.05 -10.50
N SER A 133 -2.17 -0.97 -11.26
CA SER A 133 -0.74 -1.21 -11.53
C SER A 133 -0.13 -0.10 -12.39
N GLU A 134 -0.90 0.48 -13.31
CA GLU A 134 -0.46 1.59 -14.16
C GLU A 134 -0.15 2.82 -13.31
N LEU A 135 -1.05 3.19 -12.40
CA LEU A 135 -0.86 4.32 -11.47
C LEU A 135 0.36 4.12 -10.56
N LEU A 136 0.57 2.91 -10.04
CA LEU A 136 1.77 2.63 -9.23
C LEU A 136 3.05 2.78 -10.05
N ILE A 137 3.08 2.26 -11.28
CA ILE A 137 4.25 2.37 -12.16
C ILE A 137 4.50 3.82 -12.58
N GLU A 138 3.45 4.60 -12.83
CA GLU A 138 3.54 6.03 -13.10
C GLU A 138 4.22 6.77 -11.94
N ILE A 139 3.71 6.59 -10.71
CA ILE A 139 4.31 7.18 -9.50
C ILE A 139 5.78 6.76 -9.35
N MET A 140 6.10 5.49 -9.59
CA MET A 140 7.49 5.00 -9.53
C MET A 140 8.40 5.71 -10.54
N ASN A 141 7.93 5.90 -11.76
CA ASN A 141 8.72 6.52 -12.82
C ASN A 141 8.86 8.03 -12.61
N GLU A 142 7.77 8.73 -12.32
CA GLU A 142 7.74 10.19 -12.11
C GLU A 142 8.66 10.62 -10.96
N HIS A 143 8.75 9.81 -9.92
CA HIS A 143 9.56 10.09 -8.74
C HIS A 143 10.85 9.28 -8.65
N ASN A 144 11.22 8.57 -9.73
CA ASN A 144 12.43 7.74 -9.80
C ASN A 144 12.56 6.75 -8.61
N LEU A 145 11.45 6.17 -8.18
CA LEU A 145 11.41 5.26 -7.03
C LEU A 145 12.07 3.91 -7.33
N LEU A 146 12.19 3.52 -8.60
CA LEU A 146 12.90 2.29 -8.99
C LEU A 146 14.38 2.31 -8.55
N ALA A 147 14.97 3.50 -8.37
CA ALA A 147 16.31 3.64 -7.83
C ALA A 147 16.42 3.22 -6.34
N LEU A 148 15.30 3.01 -5.66
CA LEU A 148 15.25 2.49 -4.29
C LEU A 148 15.41 0.96 -4.24
N ASP A 149 15.21 0.27 -5.36
CA ASP A 149 15.26 -1.20 -5.46
C ASP A 149 16.67 -1.75 -5.72
N MET A 150 17.66 -0.86 -5.90
CA MET A 150 19.07 -1.18 -6.18
C MET A 150 19.88 -1.45 -4.91
#